data_AF-A0A0M3IX33-F1
#
_entry.id   AF-A0A0M3IX33-F1
#
_cell.length_a   1.000
_cell.length_b   1.000
_cell.length_c   1.000
_cell.angle_alpha   90.00
_cell.angle_beta   90.00
_cell.angle_gamma   90.00
#
_symmetry.space_group_name_H-M   'P 1'
#
loop_
_entity.id
_entity.type
_entity.pdbx_description
1 polymer ?
#
loop_
_entity_poly.entity_id
_entity_poly.type
_entity_poly.pdbx_seq_one_letter_code
_entity_poly.pdbx_strand_id
1 'polypeptide(L)'
;MNILNNGRFGIPAACTGSMKWCIKKTVDHITERTQFGKKLKDFGNVQEQLVDMITRHYATESILYMLASNMDKGVQDYQLEAAIGKVMASENAWRVCDAAIQLHGGMGYMKECGLERVLRDLRIFRIFEGANDVLRLFIALTGLQVDLSLHFFFEFFVKNSYPIANILIIFI
;
A
#
# COMPACT_ATOMS: atom_id res chain seq x y z
N MET A 1 -10.08 -18.13 14.80
CA MET A 1 -8.82 -17.61 14.23
C MET A 1 -8.83 -16.08 14.18
N ASN A 2 -9.43 -15.40 15.17
CA ASN A 2 -9.76 -13.96 15.06
C ASN A 2 -8.60 -13.04 15.42
N ILE A 3 -7.66 -13.51 16.25
CA ILE A 3 -6.51 -12.71 16.71
C ILE A 3 -5.59 -12.34 15.53
N LEU A 4 -5.33 -13.30 14.62
CA LEU A 4 -4.50 -13.07 13.43
C LEU A 4 -5.15 -12.12 12.42
N ASN A 5 -6.47 -12.10 12.30
CA ASN A 5 -7.15 -11.17 11.39
C ASN A 5 -7.00 -9.71 11.86
N ASN A 6 -7.09 -9.47 13.17
CA ASN A 6 -6.84 -8.15 13.74
C ASN A 6 -5.36 -7.73 13.63
N GLY A 7 -4.42 -8.66 13.87
CA GLY A 7 -2.99 -8.40 13.67
C GLY A 7 -2.66 -8.03 12.22
N ARG A 8 -3.24 -8.75 11.26
CA ARG A 8 -3.08 -8.48 9.82
C ARG A 8 -3.65 -7.14 9.37
N PHE A 9 -4.67 -6.59 10.04
CA PHE A 9 -5.17 -5.24 9.77
C PHE A 9 -4.20 -4.13 10.21
N GLY A 10 -3.50 -4.33 11.33
CA GLY A 10 -2.55 -3.34 11.84
C GLY A 10 -1.37 -3.07 10.90
N ILE A 11 -0.98 -4.06 10.09
CA ILE A 11 0.16 -3.94 9.16
C ILE A 11 -0.14 -2.98 8.01
N PRO A 12 -1.25 -3.11 7.23
CA PRO A 12 -1.69 -2.10 6.27
C PRO A 12 -1.78 -0.68 6.85
N ALA A 13 -2.25 -0.52 8.10
CA ALA A 13 -2.34 0.78 8.74
C ALA A 13 -0.95 1.42 8.93
N ALA A 14 -0.02 0.66 9.52
CA ALA A 14 1.35 1.12 9.72
C ALA A 14 2.06 1.42 8.38
N CYS A 15 1.96 0.51 7.42
CA CYS A 15 2.54 0.66 6.08
C CYS A 15 2.01 1.90 5.35
N THR A 16 0.70 2.18 5.43
CA THR A 16 0.09 3.36 4.80
C THR A 16 0.63 4.65 5.39
N GLY A 17 0.74 4.73 6.71
CA GLY A 17 1.37 5.88 7.39
C GLY A 17 2.82 6.10 6.96
N SER A 18 3.61 5.02 6.89
CA SER A 18 5.01 5.08 6.42
C SER A 18 5.12 5.56 4.98
N MET A 19 4.29 5.03 4.07
CA MET A 19 4.27 5.45 2.66
C MET A 19 3.94 6.94 2.51
N LYS A 20 2.91 7.40 3.21
CA LYS A 20 2.50 8.82 3.20
C LYS A 20 3.63 9.74 3.66
N TRP A 21 4.35 9.34 4.71
CA TRP A 21 5.52 10.09 5.19
C TRP A 21 6.66 10.11 4.16
N CYS A 22 7.03 8.95 3.60
CA CYS A 22 8.07 8.86 2.57
C CYS A 22 7.74 9.70 1.32
N ILE A 23 6.49 9.63 0.84
CA ILE A 23 6.02 10.41 -0.30
C ILE A 23 6.09 11.91 -0.01
N LYS A 24 5.55 12.36 1.14
CA LYS A 24 5.59 13.78 1.50
C LYS A 24 7.02 14.31 1.54
N LYS A 25 7.92 13.59 2.23
CA LYS A 25 9.33 13.96 2.32
C LYS A 25 10.00 14.03 0.94
N THR A 26 9.67 13.08 0.06
CA THR A 26 10.20 13.03 -1.30
C THR A 26 9.70 14.19 -2.14
N VAL A 27 8.40 14.52 -2.08
CA VAL A 27 7.82 15.68 -2.78
C VAL A 27 8.53 16.97 -2.36
N ASP A 28 8.76 17.17 -1.07
CA ASP A 28 9.50 18.33 -0.57
C ASP A 28 10.92 18.37 -1.15
N HIS A 29 11.65 17.25 -1.11
CA HIS A 29 13.00 17.18 -1.67
C HIS A 29 13.07 17.48 -3.18
N ILE A 30 12.23 16.84 -3.99
CA ILE A 30 12.32 16.95 -5.45
C ILE A 30 11.82 18.31 -5.97
N THR A 31 10.99 19.01 -5.20
CA THR A 31 10.50 20.35 -5.54
C THR A 31 11.54 21.43 -5.23
N GLU A 32 12.39 21.21 -4.24
CA GLU A 32 13.44 22.14 -3.82
C GLU A 32 14.80 21.88 -4.50
N ARG A 33 15.18 20.63 -4.73
CA ARG A 33 16.51 20.26 -5.25
C ARG A 33 16.65 20.61 -6.73
N THR A 34 17.72 21.34 -7.07
CA THR A 34 18.09 21.66 -8.47
C THR A 34 19.30 20.82 -8.90
N GLN A 35 19.22 20.17 -10.06
CA GLN A 35 20.34 19.52 -10.75
C GLN A 35 20.22 19.78 -12.25
N PHE A 36 21.34 19.87 -12.96
CA PHE A 36 21.38 20.13 -14.41
C PHE A 36 20.52 21.35 -14.81
N GLY A 37 20.51 22.39 -13.98
CA GLY A 37 19.76 23.64 -14.23
C GLY A 37 18.24 23.57 -14.07
N LYS A 38 17.66 22.45 -13.61
CA LYS A 38 16.21 22.26 -13.42
C LYS A 38 15.88 21.65 -12.06
N LYS A 39 14.64 21.75 -11.59
CA LYS A 39 14.22 21.05 -10.37
C LYS A 39 14.09 19.55 -10.64
N LEU A 40 14.31 18.72 -9.63
CA LEU A 40 14.19 17.27 -9.81
C LEU A 40 12.78 16.85 -10.27
N LYS A 41 11.73 17.54 -9.81
CA LYS A 41 10.35 17.30 -10.24
C LYS A 41 10.12 17.45 -11.76
N ASP A 42 11.00 18.13 -12.48
CA ASP A 42 10.85 18.42 -13.92
C ASP A 42 11.42 17.30 -14.82
N PHE A 43 12.07 16.28 -14.24
CA PHE A 43 12.59 15.14 -14.99
C PHE A 43 11.56 14.01 -15.05
N GLY A 44 11.30 13.46 -16.25
CA GLY A 44 10.28 12.43 -16.47
C GLY A 44 10.50 11.15 -15.65
N ASN A 45 11.74 10.71 -15.47
CA ASN A 45 12.07 9.55 -14.63
C ASN A 45 11.75 9.76 -13.14
N VAL A 46 11.86 11.00 -12.64
CA VAL A 46 11.45 11.34 -11.27
C VAL A 46 9.93 11.30 -11.14
N GLN A 47 9.23 11.82 -12.15
CA GLN A 47 7.77 11.81 -12.20
C GLN A 47 7.24 10.36 -12.26
N GLU A 48 7.87 9.49 -13.05
CA GLU A 48 7.51 8.07 -13.16
C GLU A 48 7.63 7.36 -11.80
N GLN A 49 8.74 7.54 -11.09
CA GLN A 49 8.91 6.97 -9.74
C GLN A 49 7.88 7.53 -8.76
N LEU A 50 7.61 8.83 -8.80
CA LEU A 50 6.60 9.45 -7.94
C LEU A 50 5.20 8.89 -8.21
N VAL A 51 4.84 8.66 -9.48
CA VAL A 51 3.55 8.06 -9.86
C VAL A 51 3.42 6.64 -9.33
N ASP A 52 4.46 5.79 -9.45
CA ASP A 52 4.43 4.44 -8.85
C ASP A 52 4.27 4.51 -7.33
N MET A 53 4.97 5.44 -6.67
CA MET A 53 4.85 5.63 -5.22
C MET A 53 3.42 6.00 -4.80
N ILE A 54 2.82 6.99 -5.47
CA ILE A 54 1.46 7.47 -5.20
C ILE A 54 0.42 6.38 -5.48
N THR A 55 0.55 5.67 -6.60
CA THR A 55 -0.38 4.62 -7.01
C THR A 55 -0.41 3.48 -6.00
N ARG A 56 0.78 3.04 -5.53
CA ARG A 56 0.92 2.02 -4.49
C ARG A 56 0.31 2.45 -3.17
N HIS A 57 0.54 3.71 -2.76
CA HIS A 57 -0.06 4.24 -1.55
C HIS A 57 -1.59 4.24 -1.66
N TYR A 58 -2.14 4.79 -2.75
CA TYR A 58 -3.57 4.90 -2.94
C TYR A 58 -4.27 3.53 -2.91
N ALA A 59 -3.71 2.55 -3.63
CA ALA A 59 -4.26 1.20 -3.66
C ALA A 59 -4.19 0.52 -2.28
N THR A 60 -3.11 0.73 -1.53
CA THR A 60 -2.96 0.17 -0.18
C THR A 60 -3.90 0.83 0.84
N GLU A 61 -4.05 2.16 0.77
CA GLU A 61 -4.96 2.92 1.63
C GLU A 61 -6.41 2.52 1.38
N SER A 62 -6.78 2.30 0.12
CA SER A 62 -8.12 1.83 -0.26
C SER A 62 -8.43 0.46 0.36
N ILE A 63 -7.49 -0.48 0.32
CA ILE A 63 -7.64 -1.80 0.95
C ILE A 63 -7.74 -1.67 2.48
N LEU A 64 -6.92 -0.82 3.09
CA LEU A 64 -6.98 -0.56 4.53
C LEU A 64 -8.37 -0.09 4.96
N TYR A 65 -8.94 0.90 4.27
CA TYR A 65 -10.27 1.41 4.61
C TYR A 65 -11.39 0.39 4.34
N MET A 66 -11.26 -0.44 3.30
CA MET A 66 -12.18 -1.55 3.07
C MET A 66 -12.14 -2.55 4.24
N LEU A 67 -10.95 -2.93 4.70
CA LEU A 67 -10.79 -3.81 5.86
C LEU A 67 -11.37 -3.19 7.13
N ALA A 68 -11.10 -1.91 7.39
CA ALA A 68 -11.67 -1.18 8.51
C ALA A 68 -13.21 -1.22 8.46
N SER A 69 -13.80 -0.95 7.28
CA SER A 69 -15.26 -1.01 7.12
C SER A 69 -15.84 -2.40 7.37
N ASN A 70 -15.16 -3.48 6.95
CA ASN A 70 -15.61 -4.84 7.23
C ASN A 70 -15.58 -5.14 8.74
N MET A 71 -14.54 -4.68 9.43
CA MET A 71 -14.42 -4.83 10.88
C MET A 71 -15.51 -4.06 11.63
N ASP A 72 -15.76 -2.80 11.25
CA ASP A 72 -16.81 -1.97 11.87
C ASP A 72 -18.22 -2.54 11.65
N LYS A 73 -18.46 -3.20 10.52
CA LYS A 73 -19.72 -3.90 10.20
C LYS A 73 -19.85 -5.25 10.90
N GLY A 74 -18.82 -5.71 11.64
CA GLY A 74 -18.83 -7.00 12.32
C GLY A 74 -18.75 -8.20 11.37
N VAL A 75 -18.28 -8.02 10.13
CA VAL A 75 -18.05 -9.12 9.19
C VAL A 75 -17.03 -10.08 9.80
N GLN A 76 -17.33 -11.38 9.83
CA GLN A 76 -16.46 -12.39 10.44
C GLN A 76 -15.51 -13.04 9.42
N ASP A 77 -15.93 -13.12 8.15
CA ASP A 77 -15.24 -13.87 7.10
C ASP A 77 -14.39 -13.00 6.16
N TYR A 78 -13.53 -12.14 6.72
CA TYR A 78 -12.63 -11.26 5.94
C TYR A 78 -11.15 -11.68 5.98
N GLN A 79 -10.88 -12.93 6.34
CA GLN A 79 -9.52 -13.46 6.52
C GLN A 79 -8.68 -13.45 5.23
N LEU A 80 -9.34 -13.59 4.07
CA LEU A 80 -8.70 -13.56 2.76
C LEU A 80 -8.25 -12.13 2.42
N GLU A 81 -9.15 -11.16 2.57
CA GLU A 81 -8.90 -9.74 2.38
C GLU A 81 -7.81 -9.24 3.33
N ALA A 82 -7.82 -9.69 4.59
CA ALA A 82 -6.79 -9.33 5.56
C ALA A 82 -5.41 -9.87 5.14
N ALA A 83 -5.33 -11.11 4.63
CA ALA A 83 -4.09 -11.68 4.12
C ALA A 83 -3.59 -10.93 2.86
N ILE A 84 -4.48 -10.62 1.92
CA ILE A 84 -4.18 -9.84 0.71
C ILE A 84 -3.65 -8.45 1.10
N GLY A 85 -4.37 -7.75 1.97
CA GLY A 85 -4.00 -6.42 2.44
C GLY A 85 -2.64 -6.41 3.10
N LYS A 86 -2.34 -7.38 3.98
CA LYS A 86 -1.04 -7.50 4.65
C LYS A 86 0.09 -7.68 3.63
N VAL A 87 -0.03 -8.65 2.71
CA VAL A 87 1.02 -8.92 1.72
C VAL A 87 1.24 -7.70 0.84
N MET A 88 0.18 -7.15 0.26
CA MET A 88 0.26 -6.01 -0.64
C MET A 88 0.82 -4.77 0.05
N ALA A 89 0.35 -4.44 1.25
CA ALA A 89 0.78 -3.26 1.98
C ALA A 89 2.27 -3.32 2.35
N SER A 90 2.74 -4.47 2.84
CA SER A 90 4.15 -4.64 3.23
C SER A 90 5.11 -4.49 2.04
N GLU A 91 4.70 -4.95 0.86
CA GLU A 91 5.52 -4.88 -0.35
C GLU A 91 5.47 -3.51 -1.00
N ASN A 92 4.29 -2.90 -1.04
CA ASN A 92 4.13 -1.54 -1.51
C ASN A 92 4.91 -0.54 -0.65
N ALA A 93 4.84 -0.65 0.68
CA ALA A 93 5.60 0.20 1.57
C ALA A 93 7.10 0.06 1.38
N TRP A 94 7.60 -1.16 1.19
CA TRP A 94 9.00 -1.40 0.85
C TRP A 94 9.40 -0.67 -0.44
N ARG A 95 8.64 -0.84 -1.53
CA ARG A 95 8.92 -0.18 -2.82
C ARG A 95 8.86 1.33 -2.74
N VAL A 96 7.88 1.88 -2.03
CA VAL A 96 7.75 3.34 -1.83
C VAL A 96 8.94 3.89 -1.05
N CYS A 97 9.36 3.23 0.03
CA CYS A 97 10.50 3.71 0.81
C CYS A 97 11.83 3.59 0.04
N ASP A 98 12.01 2.52 -0.73
CA ASP A 98 13.17 2.30 -1.59
C ASP A 98 13.27 3.38 -2.68
N ALA A 99 12.17 3.66 -3.38
CA ALA A 99 12.10 4.75 -4.36
C ALA A 99 12.34 6.12 -3.72
N ALA A 100 11.82 6.36 -2.51
CA ALA A 100 12.10 7.59 -1.78
C ALA A 100 13.60 7.76 -1.51
N ILE A 101 14.31 6.71 -1.09
CA ILE A 101 15.76 6.74 -0.90
C ILE A 101 16.47 7.05 -2.22
N GLN A 102 16.07 6.37 -3.30
CA GLN A 102 16.65 6.57 -4.63
C GLN A 102 16.50 8.02 -5.12
N LEU A 103 15.33 8.64 -4.92
CA LEU A 103 15.05 10.02 -5.31
C LEU A 103 15.78 11.06 -4.45
N HIS A 104 16.17 10.71 -3.22
CA HIS A 104 17.07 11.54 -2.40
C HIS A 104 18.55 11.29 -2.68
N GLY A 105 18.88 10.29 -3.52
CA GLY A 105 20.26 9.88 -3.80
C GLY A 105 21.03 9.53 -2.53
N GLY A 106 22.30 9.95 -2.46
CA GLY A 106 23.14 9.69 -1.29
C GLY A 106 22.56 10.20 0.03
N MET A 107 21.78 11.29 0.02
CA MET A 107 21.12 11.81 1.23
C MET A 107 20.10 10.83 1.79
N GLY A 108 19.41 10.05 0.96
CA GLY A 108 18.42 9.07 1.39
C GLY A 108 19.01 7.97 2.27
N TYR A 109 20.31 7.69 2.11
CA TYR A 109 21.07 6.71 2.88
C TYR A 109 21.60 7.28 4.21
N MET A 110 21.56 8.60 4.40
CA MET A 110 22.08 9.26 5.59
C MET A 110 21.07 9.25 6.73
N LYS A 111 21.55 9.09 7.96
CA LYS A 111 20.70 9.00 9.17
C LYS A 111 19.85 10.25 9.38
N GLU A 112 20.38 11.43 9.02
CA GLU A 112 19.73 12.73 9.14
C GLU A 112 18.47 12.81 8.26
N CYS A 113 18.45 12.09 7.14
CA CYS A 113 17.27 12.01 6.29
C CYS A 113 16.17 11.16 6.95
N GLY A 114 16.55 10.09 7.65
CA GLY A 114 15.63 9.20 8.36
C GLY A 114 14.93 8.16 7.48
N LEU A 115 15.04 8.24 6.14
CA LEU A 115 14.50 7.22 5.23
C LEU A 115 15.16 5.86 5.43
N GLU A 116 16.47 5.82 5.68
CA GLU A 116 17.20 4.58 5.99
C GLU A 116 16.59 3.83 7.19
N ARG A 117 16.15 4.57 8.21
CA ARG A 117 15.48 4.00 9.38
C ARG A 117 14.15 3.41 9.00
N VAL A 118 13.33 4.14 8.24
CA VAL A 118 12.02 3.64 7.80
C VAL A 118 12.18 2.37 6.97
N LEU A 119 13.17 2.30 6.07
CA LEU A 119 13.42 1.10 5.27
C LEU A 119 13.76 -0.11 6.16
N ARG A 120 14.64 0.07 7.16
CA ARG A 120 14.97 -0.98 8.13
C ARG A 120 13.76 -1.42 8.93
N ASP A 121 12.96 -0.48 9.41
CA ASP A 121 11.77 -0.74 10.21
C ASP A 121 10.71 -1.49 9.37
N LEU A 122 10.52 -1.13 8.10
CA LEU A 122 9.59 -1.80 7.18
C LEU A 122 9.96 -3.25 6.86
N ARG A 123 11.25 -3.63 7.00
CA ARG A 123 11.72 -4.97 6.63
C ARG A 123 10.95 -6.08 7.35
N ILE A 124 10.53 -5.83 8.59
CA ILE A 124 9.89 -6.84 9.44
C ILE A 124 8.45 -7.15 9.00
N PHE A 125 7.76 -6.23 8.33
CA PHE A 125 6.35 -6.42 7.95
C PHE A 125 6.13 -7.49 6.88
N ARG A 126 7.19 -7.89 6.16
CA ARG A 126 7.16 -9.03 5.23
C ARG A 126 7.30 -10.39 5.95
N ILE A 127 7.58 -10.38 7.26
CA ILE A 127 7.86 -11.56 8.09
C ILE A 127 6.79 -11.75 9.19
N PHE A 128 6.48 -10.71 9.97
CA PHE A 128 5.47 -10.80 11.03
C PHE A 128 4.04 -10.95 10.50
N GLU A 129 3.13 -11.40 11.37
CA GLU A 129 1.71 -11.68 11.05
C GLU A 129 1.52 -12.70 9.92
N GLY A 130 2.47 -13.63 9.81
CA GLY A 130 2.59 -14.61 8.73
C GLY A 130 3.50 -14.10 7.61
N ALA A 131 4.60 -14.81 7.32
CA ALA A 131 5.51 -14.46 6.23
C ALA A 131 4.75 -14.37 4.90
N ASN A 132 5.12 -13.43 4.03
CA ASN A 132 4.36 -13.16 2.80
C ASN A 132 4.20 -14.41 1.92
N ASP A 133 5.21 -15.28 1.84
CA ASP A 133 5.15 -16.50 1.02
C ASP A 133 4.17 -17.52 1.59
N VAL A 134 4.07 -17.62 2.91
CA VAL A 134 3.05 -18.44 3.59
C VAL A 134 1.66 -17.88 3.33
N LEU A 135 1.50 -16.55 3.38
CA LEU A 135 0.22 -15.92 3.11
C LEU A 135 -0.20 -16.03 1.64
N ARG A 136 0.74 -16.05 0.69
CA ARG A 136 0.44 -16.32 -0.73
C ARG A 136 -0.14 -17.71 -0.92
N LEU A 137 0.43 -18.72 -0.26
CA LEU A 137 -0.12 -20.08 -0.28
C LEU A 137 -1.52 -20.11 0.34
N PHE A 138 -1.71 -19.42 1.47
CA PHE A 138 -3.03 -19.29 2.09
C PHE A 138 -4.06 -18.62 1.17
N ILE A 139 -3.69 -17.52 0.51
CA ILE A 139 -4.53 -16.79 -0.45
C ILE A 139 -4.91 -17.70 -1.62
N ALA A 140 -3.94 -18.44 -2.18
CA ALA A 140 -4.19 -19.36 -3.28
C ALA A 140 -5.15 -20.50 -2.87
N LEU A 141 -4.89 -21.16 -1.75
CA LEU A 141 -5.71 -22.30 -1.28
C LEU A 141 -7.12 -21.88 -0.90
N THR A 142 -7.25 -20.76 -0.17
CA THR A 142 -8.55 -20.24 0.24
C THR A 142 -9.31 -19.69 -0.96
N GLY A 143 -8.63 -18.95 -1.84
CA GLY A 143 -9.23 -18.36 -3.03
C GLY A 143 -9.77 -19.39 -4.03
N LEU A 144 -9.23 -20.61 -4.07
CA LEU A 144 -9.78 -21.71 -4.88
C LEU A 144 -11.06 -22.32 -4.29
N GLN A 145 -11.29 -22.17 -2.99
CA GLN A 145 -12.46 -22.72 -2.30
C GLN A 145 -13.64 -21.74 -2.33
N VAL A 146 -13.38 -20.45 -2.53
CA VAL A 146 -14.41 -19.43 -2.72
C VAL A 146 -14.72 -19.36 -4.21
N ASP A 147 -16.01 -19.37 -4.56
CA ASP A 147 -16.41 -19.11 -5.94
C ASP A 147 -15.94 -17.68 -6.31
N LEU A 148 -14.86 -17.61 -7.10
CA LEU A 148 -14.04 -16.42 -7.38
C LEU A 148 -14.79 -15.29 -8.09
N SER A 149 -16.11 -15.43 -8.22
CA SER A 149 -16.98 -14.26 -8.31
C SER A 149 -16.51 -13.27 -7.25
N LEU A 150 -16.04 -12.12 -7.72
CA LEU A 150 -15.79 -10.92 -6.93
C LEU A 150 -17.12 -10.39 -6.34
N HIS A 151 -17.98 -11.29 -5.85
CA HIS A 151 -19.33 -11.02 -5.38
C HIS A 151 -19.28 -10.05 -4.21
N PHE A 152 -18.25 -10.09 -3.37
CA PHE A 152 -18.09 -9.12 -2.29
C PHE A 152 -17.67 -7.73 -2.78
N PHE A 153 -16.83 -7.64 -3.82
CA PHE A 153 -16.43 -6.35 -4.40
C PHE A 153 -17.58 -5.70 -5.17
N PHE A 154 -18.38 -6.50 -5.89
CA PHE A 154 -19.53 -6.02 -6.67
C PHE A 154 -20.77 -5.77 -5.80
N GLU A 155 -21.14 -6.65 -4.87
CA GLU A 155 -22.30 -6.40 -4.00
C GLU A 155 -22.07 -5.20 -3.07
N PHE A 156 -20.87 -4.99 -2.55
CA PHE A 156 -20.60 -3.85 -1.68
C PHE A 156 -20.75 -2.52 -2.41
N PHE A 157 -20.29 -2.41 -3.66
CA PHE A 157 -20.44 -1.19 -4.47
C PHE A 157 -21.84 -1.03 -5.08
N VAL A 158 -22.45 -2.13 -5.55
CA VAL A 158 -23.79 -2.11 -6.18
C VAL A 158 -24.90 -1.93 -5.14
N LYS A 159 -24.81 -2.53 -3.94
CA LYS A 159 -25.84 -2.33 -2.90
C LYS A 159 -25.73 -0.98 -2.17
N ASN A 160 -24.56 -0.35 -2.13
CA ASN A 160 -24.37 0.90 -1.37
C ASN A 160 -24.39 2.21 -2.20
N SER A 161 -24.73 2.16 -3.50
CA SER A 161 -25.00 3.35 -4.33
C SER A 161 -24.02 4.52 -4.13
N TYR A 162 -22.71 4.28 -4.23
CA TYR A 162 -21.74 5.37 -4.22
C TYR A 162 -21.63 6.01 -5.62
N PRO A 163 -21.78 7.35 -5.75
CA PRO A 163 -21.84 8.04 -7.05
C PRO A 163 -20.54 8.01 -7.88
N ILE A 164 -19.48 7.38 -7.37
CA ILE A 164 -18.16 7.32 -8.03
C ILE A 164 -18.07 6.15 -9.03
N ALA A 165 -18.96 5.16 -8.93
CA ALA A 165 -19.00 4.00 -9.83
C ALA A 165 -19.31 4.36 -11.30
N ASN A 166 -19.90 5.55 -11.55
CA ASN A 166 -20.25 6.00 -12.90
C ASN A 166 -19.07 6.57 -13.71
N ILE A 167 -17.90 6.80 -13.11
CA ILE A 167 -16.75 7.40 -13.83
C ILE A 167 -15.92 6.32 -14.56
N LEU A 168 -15.96 5.06 -14.12
CA LEU A 168 -15.18 3.97 -14.73
C LEU A 168 -15.86 3.27 -15.91
N ILE A 169 -17.13 3.57 -16.21
CA ILE A 169 -17.89 2.95 -17.32
C ILE A 169 -17.79 3.77 -18.62
N ILE A 170 -17.05 4.89 -18.63
CA ILE A 170 -16.92 5.76 -19.81
C ILE A 170 -15.71 5.37 -20.70
N PHE A 171 -14.84 4.44 -20.27
CA PHE A 171 -13.63 4.06 -21.03
C PHE A 171 -13.40 2.54 -21.19
N ILE A 172 -14.46 1.74 -21.29
CA ILE A 172 -14.47 0.41 -21.93
C ILE A 172 -15.79 0.30 -22.71
#